data_AF-A0A1G3QDI0-F1
#
_entry.id   AF-A0A1G3QDI0-F1
#
_cell.length_a   1.000
_cell.length_b   1.000
_cell.length_c   1.000
_cell.angle_alpha   90.00
_cell.angle_beta   90.00
_cell.angle_gamma   90.00
#
_symmetry.space_group_name_H-M   'P 1'
#
loop_
_entity.id
_entity.type
_entity.pdbx_description
1 polymer ?
#
loop_
_entity_poly.entity_id
_entity_poly.type
_entity_poly.pdbx_seq_one_letter_code
_entity_poly.pdbx_strand_id
1 'polypeptide(L)'
;MAAMIKKNRFGAFILIPVLIVIGFLIGRVLGDRFIENIVLKQSRLPLLLSSPVVQFYDVYTLINSNNPYSRLSGYYSLLDNKMINEAYLMERYRQERIVVIKRTLLWCLSFSKDTGAVLEFYSSIYHDGDQSLKVDILGLMKRLDEKYYLDFMKTKRFPGEGSGETPVKR
;
A
#
# COMPACT_ATOMS: atom_id res chain seq x y z
N MET A 1 -34.18 64.30 10.07
CA MET A 1 -33.19 63.21 9.90
C MET A 1 -33.42 61.98 10.79
N ALA A 2 -34.20 62.03 11.88
CA ALA A 2 -34.44 60.87 12.76
C ALA A 2 -35.36 59.78 12.19
N ALA A 3 -36.27 60.11 11.27
CA ALA A 3 -37.21 59.14 10.67
C ALA A 3 -36.56 58.22 9.62
N MET A 4 -35.47 58.65 8.98
CA MET A 4 -34.80 57.89 7.92
C MET A 4 -33.91 56.75 8.49
N ILE A 5 -33.34 56.95 9.68
CA ILE A 5 -32.49 55.97 10.36
C ILE A 5 -33.32 54.82 10.98
N LYS A 6 -34.55 55.10 11.43
CA LYS A 6 -35.42 54.09 12.06
C LYS A 6 -35.98 53.07 11.05
N LYS A 7 -36.20 53.49 9.80
CA LYS A 7 -36.69 52.63 8.70
C LYS A 7 -35.67 51.57 8.26
N ASN A 8 -34.38 51.90 8.28
CA ASN A 8 -33.30 50.96 7.91
C ASN A 8 -33.06 49.86 8.96
N ARG A 9 -33.29 50.13 10.25
CA ARG A 9 -33.14 49.10 11.29
C ARG A 9 -34.25 48.05 11.21
N PHE A 10 -35.47 48.44 10.86
CA PHE A 10 -36.59 47.51 10.61
C PHE A 10 -36.35 46.66 9.34
N GLY A 11 -35.79 47.25 8.28
CA GLY A 11 -35.41 46.51 7.07
C GLY A 11 -34.35 45.43 7.35
N ALA A 12 -33.31 45.75 8.13
CA ALA A 12 -32.26 44.81 8.51
C ALA A 12 -32.79 43.64 9.37
N PHE A 13 -33.75 43.90 10.27
CA PHE A 13 -34.38 42.87 11.10
C PHE A 13 -35.22 41.86 10.30
N ILE A 14 -35.73 42.25 9.13
CA ILE A 14 -36.48 41.36 8.22
C ILE A 14 -35.53 40.63 7.26
N LEU A 15 -34.41 41.25 6.88
CA LEU A 15 -33.45 40.71 5.92
C LEU A 15 -32.67 39.50 6.48
N ILE A 16 -32.34 39.53 7.77
CA ILE A 16 -31.64 38.44 8.46
C ILE A 16 -32.45 37.12 8.45
N PRO A 17 -33.71 37.07 8.89
CA PRO A 17 -34.48 35.83 8.86
C PRO A 17 -34.74 35.36 7.42
N VAL A 18 -34.91 36.28 6.46
CA VAL A 18 -35.04 35.93 5.04
C VAL A 18 -33.76 35.26 4.51
N LEU A 19 -32.57 35.77 4.84
CA LEU A 19 -31.31 35.15 4.46
C LEU A 19 -31.11 33.78 5.12
N ILE A 20 -31.52 33.63 6.39
CA ILE A 20 -31.47 32.33 7.09
C ILE A 20 -32.40 31.32 6.42
N VAL A 21 -33.63 31.72 6.08
CA VAL A 21 -34.60 30.84 5.40
C VAL A 21 -34.12 30.47 4.01
N ILE A 22 -33.60 31.43 3.24
CA ILE A 22 -33.06 31.17 1.89
C ILE A 22 -31.82 30.26 1.99
N GLY A 23 -30.91 30.50 2.93
CA GLY A 23 -29.74 29.65 3.17
C GLY A 23 -30.13 28.24 3.59
N PHE A 24 -31.16 28.08 4.43
CA PHE A 24 -31.68 26.79 4.85
C PHE A 24 -32.36 26.04 3.71
N LEU A 25 -33.17 26.72 2.89
CA LEU A 25 -33.83 26.13 1.73
C LEU A 25 -32.83 25.70 0.65
N ILE A 26 -31.87 26.57 0.32
CA ILE A 26 -30.79 26.26 -0.62
C ILE A 26 -29.95 25.10 -0.09
N GLY A 27 -29.59 25.13 1.20
CA GLY A 27 -28.84 24.06 1.85
C GLY A 27 -29.57 22.71 1.84
N ARG A 28 -30.90 22.72 2.03
CA ARG A 28 -31.71 21.49 1.98
C ARG A 28 -31.83 20.93 0.57
N VAL A 29 -32.15 21.77 -0.42
CA VAL A 29 -32.30 21.34 -1.83
C VAL A 29 -30.97 20.90 -2.43
N LEU A 30 -29.87 21.63 -2.16
CA LEU A 30 -28.54 21.21 -2.57
C LEU A 30 -28.13 19.95 -1.81
N GLY A 31 -28.38 19.88 -0.50
CA GLY A 31 -28.04 18.73 0.34
C GLY A 31 -28.70 17.43 -0.13
N ASP A 32 -30.00 17.47 -0.42
CA ASP A 32 -30.74 16.32 -0.93
C ASP A 32 -30.19 15.87 -2.30
N ARG A 33 -29.89 16.83 -3.20
CA ARG A 33 -29.24 16.53 -4.49
C ARG A 33 -27.79 16.05 -4.34
N PHE A 34 -27.06 16.50 -3.34
CA PHE A 34 -25.69 16.03 -3.05
C PHE A 34 -25.72 14.59 -2.54
N ILE A 35 -26.61 14.27 -1.60
CA ILE A 35 -26.76 12.90 -1.08
C ILE A 35 -27.21 11.96 -2.19
N GLU A 36 -28.20 12.36 -3.00
CA GLU A 36 -28.67 11.59 -4.15
C GLU A 36 -27.54 11.32 -5.16
N ASN A 37 -26.73 12.33 -5.49
CA ASN A 37 -25.59 12.20 -6.42
C ASN A 37 -24.39 11.41 -5.85
N ILE A 38 -24.22 11.37 -4.53
CA ILE A 38 -23.20 10.55 -3.84
C ILE A 38 -23.64 9.09 -3.78
N VAL A 39 -24.92 8.84 -3.47
CA VAL A 39 -25.49 7.49 -3.41
C VAL A 39 -25.61 6.87 -4.80
N LEU A 40 -25.90 7.66 -5.84
CA LEU A 40 -26.02 7.21 -7.23
C LEU A 40 -24.69 7.13 -8.00
N LYS A 41 -23.53 7.28 -7.33
CA LYS A 41 -22.17 7.05 -7.91
C LYS A 41 -21.79 7.86 -9.17
N GLN A 42 -22.48 8.95 -9.49
CA GLN A 42 -22.29 9.63 -10.78
C GLN A 42 -21.32 10.82 -10.76
N SER A 43 -20.83 11.24 -9.58
CA SER A 43 -19.96 12.42 -9.45
C SER A 43 -18.52 12.06 -9.04
N ARG A 44 -17.55 12.69 -9.70
CA ARG A 44 -16.09 12.52 -9.50
C ARG A 44 -15.51 13.36 -8.34
N LEU A 45 -16.34 14.12 -7.63
CA LEU A 45 -15.93 14.95 -6.48
C LEU A 45 -15.49 14.16 -5.23
N PRO A 46 -16.00 12.94 -4.94
CA PRO A 46 -15.46 12.11 -3.87
C PRO A 46 -13.97 11.77 -4.07
N LEU A 47 -13.46 11.79 -5.31
CA LEU A 47 -12.05 11.49 -5.61
C LEU A 47 -11.08 12.57 -5.11
N LEU A 48 -11.56 13.81 -4.89
CA LEU A 48 -10.73 14.90 -4.35
C LEU A 48 -10.74 14.94 -2.82
N LEU A 49 -11.78 14.36 -2.18
CA LEU A 49 -11.94 14.29 -0.73
C LEU A 49 -11.62 12.90 -0.16
N SER A 50 -11.44 11.88 -0.99
CA SER A 50 -10.91 10.56 -0.62
C SER A 50 -9.42 10.60 -0.35
N SER A 51 -9.03 11.52 0.54
CA SER A 51 -8.22 11.23 1.70
C SER A 51 -7.14 10.15 1.53
N PRO A 52 -5.87 10.41 1.15
CA PRO A 52 -4.80 9.39 1.27
C PRO A 52 -4.80 8.65 2.63
N VAL A 53 -5.32 9.29 3.68
CA VAL A 53 -5.53 8.73 5.01
C VAL A 53 -6.55 7.57 5.04
N VAL A 54 -7.65 7.68 4.27
CA VAL A 54 -8.68 6.62 4.21
C VAL A 54 -8.13 5.39 3.51
N GLN A 55 -7.41 5.58 2.39
CA GLN A 55 -6.76 4.48 1.68
C GLN A 55 -5.72 3.77 2.55
N PHE A 56 -4.93 4.52 3.34
CA PHE A 56 -4.02 3.93 4.30
C PHE A 56 -4.75 3.09 5.35
N TYR A 57 -5.84 3.60 5.93
CA TYR A 57 -6.62 2.89 6.93
C TYR A 57 -7.24 1.62 6.37
N ASP A 58 -7.82 1.68 5.17
CA ASP A 58 -8.41 0.52 4.50
C ASP A 58 -7.36 -0.58 4.27
N VAL A 59 -6.19 -0.22 3.72
CA VAL A 59 -5.08 -1.16 3.53
C VAL A 59 -4.58 -1.72 4.87
N TYR A 60 -4.48 -0.89 5.89
CA TYR A 60 -4.08 -1.30 7.24
C TYR A 60 -5.07 -2.32 7.84
N THR A 61 -6.37 -2.12 7.64
CA THR A 61 -7.38 -3.08 8.11
C THR A 61 -7.29 -4.42 7.39
N LEU A 62 -6.98 -4.40 6.09
CA LEU A 62 -6.82 -5.60 5.26
C LEU A 62 -5.61 -6.44 5.70
N ILE A 63 -4.43 -5.84 5.84
CA ILE A 63 -3.18 -6.55 6.20
C ILE A 63 -3.20 -7.14 7.62
N ASN A 64 -4.02 -6.56 8.51
CA ASN A 64 -4.22 -7.02 9.88
C ASN A 64 -5.45 -7.90 10.07
N SER A 65 -6.18 -8.21 9.00
CA SER A 65 -7.35 -9.09 9.07
C SER A 65 -6.95 -10.53 9.44
N ASN A 66 -7.81 -11.19 10.20
CA ASN A 66 -7.67 -12.63 10.49
C ASN A 66 -7.87 -13.48 9.22
N ASN A 67 -8.61 -12.97 8.23
CA ASN A 67 -8.85 -13.66 6.97
C ASN A 67 -7.60 -13.58 6.06
N PRO A 68 -7.03 -14.73 5.63
CA PRO A 68 -5.84 -14.74 4.77
C PRO A 68 -6.05 -14.09 3.41
N TYR A 69 -7.24 -14.16 2.82
CA TYR A 69 -7.54 -13.53 1.54
C TYR A 69 -7.55 -12.01 1.65
N SER A 70 -8.10 -11.48 2.74
CA SER A 70 -8.05 -10.04 3.04
C SER A 70 -6.62 -9.56 3.21
N ARG A 71 -5.78 -10.31 3.93
CA ARG A 71 -4.35 -9.98 4.07
C ARG A 71 -3.65 -9.97 2.74
N LEU A 72 -3.88 -10.99 1.91
CA LEU A 72 -3.30 -11.10 0.57
C LEU A 72 -3.67 -9.90 -0.29
N SER A 73 -4.95 -9.53 -0.34
CA SER A 73 -5.41 -8.31 -1.01
C SER A 73 -4.72 -7.06 -0.45
N GLY A 74 -4.58 -6.96 0.88
CA GLY A 74 -3.86 -5.86 1.53
C GLY A 74 -2.41 -5.73 1.08
N TYR A 75 -1.68 -6.83 0.92
CA TYR A 75 -0.28 -6.80 0.43
C TYR A 75 -0.18 -6.37 -1.03
N TYR A 76 -1.12 -6.77 -1.90
CA TYR A 76 -1.20 -6.22 -3.25
C TYR A 76 -1.51 -4.73 -3.24
N SER A 77 -2.44 -4.29 -2.39
CA SER A 77 -2.75 -2.86 -2.25
C SER A 77 -1.56 -2.03 -1.74
N LEU A 78 -0.67 -2.58 -0.90
CA LEU A 78 0.57 -1.89 -0.54
C LEU A 78 1.46 -1.62 -1.76
N LEU A 79 1.56 -2.58 -2.67
CA LEU A 79 2.32 -2.42 -3.91
C LEU A 79 1.67 -1.37 -4.83
N ASP A 80 0.36 -1.49 -5.08
CA ASP A 80 -0.38 -0.61 -5.99
C ASP A 80 -0.32 0.86 -5.55
N ASN A 81 -0.36 1.09 -4.23
CA ASN A 81 -0.31 2.42 -3.64
C ASN A 81 1.12 2.90 -3.32
N LYS A 82 2.16 2.13 -3.69
CA LYS A 82 3.57 2.43 -3.40
C LYS A 82 3.86 2.68 -1.91
N MET A 83 3.15 1.95 -1.04
CA MET A 83 3.25 2.03 0.42
C MET A 83 4.11 0.90 1.01
N ILE A 84 5.05 0.38 0.23
CA ILE A 84 5.94 -0.69 0.71
C ILE A 84 6.83 -0.14 1.82
N ASN A 85 6.84 -0.85 2.95
CA ASN A 85 7.77 -0.65 4.05
C ASN A 85 8.52 -1.97 4.26
N GLU A 86 9.80 -1.96 3.96
CA GLU A 86 10.68 -3.11 3.92
C GLU A 86 10.75 -3.80 5.29
N ALA A 87 11.04 -3.04 6.34
CA ALA A 87 11.15 -3.55 7.70
C ALA A 87 9.86 -4.21 8.18
N TYR A 88 8.71 -3.58 7.91
CA TYR A 88 7.40 -4.14 8.25
C TYR A 88 7.14 -5.47 7.54
N LEU A 89 7.38 -5.54 6.22
CA LEU A 89 7.13 -6.77 5.45
C LEU A 89 8.08 -7.91 5.85
N MET A 90 9.35 -7.60 6.14
CA MET A 90 10.33 -8.58 6.64
C MET A 90 9.90 -9.16 7.99
N GLU A 91 9.48 -8.30 8.92
CA GLU A 91 8.99 -8.76 10.23
C GLU A 91 7.70 -9.56 10.09
N ARG A 92 6.78 -9.11 9.23
CA ARG A 92 5.53 -9.82 8.97
C ARG A 92 5.76 -11.19 8.35
N TYR A 93 6.77 -11.35 7.50
CA TYR A 93 7.15 -12.63 6.91
C TYR A 93 7.55 -13.65 7.98
N ARG A 94 8.28 -13.22 9.02
CA ARG A 94 8.71 -14.10 10.12
C ARG A 94 7.52 -14.64 10.92
N GLN A 95 6.49 -13.82 11.09
CA GLN A 95 5.30 -14.15 11.89
C GLN A 95 4.24 -14.93 11.12
N GLU A 96 4.13 -14.73 9.81
CA GLU A 96 3.11 -15.36 8.98
C GLU A 96 3.31 -16.88 8.92
N ARG A 97 2.23 -17.65 8.90
CA ARG A 97 2.27 -19.12 8.82
C ARG A 97 1.88 -19.65 7.46
N ILE A 98 1.10 -18.87 6.72
CA ILE A 98 0.53 -19.28 5.43
C ILE A 98 1.58 -19.08 4.34
N VAL A 99 1.99 -20.19 3.72
CA VAL A 99 3.07 -20.23 2.70
C VAL A 99 2.80 -19.30 1.52
N VAL A 100 1.56 -19.26 1.02
CA VAL A 100 1.17 -18.38 -0.08
C VAL A 100 1.41 -16.91 0.28
N ILE A 101 0.99 -16.50 1.48
CA ILE A 101 1.20 -15.13 1.96
C ILE A 101 2.68 -14.84 2.15
N LYS A 102 3.46 -15.78 2.71
CA LYS A 102 4.92 -15.63 2.81
C LYS A 102 5.56 -15.36 1.45
N ARG A 103 5.19 -16.11 0.41
CA ARG A 103 5.69 -15.88 -0.96
C ARG A 103 5.25 -14.53 -1.49
N THR A 104 4.03 -14.10 -1.24
CA THR A 104 3.56 -12.77 -1.63
C THR A 104 4.30 -11.64 -0.91
N LEU A 105 4.67 -11.83 0.37
CA LEU A 105 5.48 -10.86 1.10
C LEU A 105 6.88 -10.70 0.48
N LEU A 106 7.55 -11.82 0.17
CA LEU A 106 8.81 -11.81 -0.59
C LEU A 106 8.60 -11.16 -1.97
N TRP A 107 7.51 -11.55 -2.63
CA TRP A 107 6.80 -10.85 -3.70
C TRP A 107 6.97 -9.33 -3.68
N CYS A 108 6.26 -8.72 -2.76
CA CYS A 108 6.19 -7.28 -2.54
C CYS A 108 7.57 -6.70 -2.23
N LEU A 109 8.37 -7.37 -1.40
CA LEU A 109 9.72 -6.90 -1.03
C LEU A 109 10.63 -6.71 -2.25
N SER A 110 10.46 -7.48 -3.32
CA SER A 110 11.29 -7.31 -4.51
C SER A 110 10.97 -6.06 -5.35
N PHE A 111 9.97 -5.25 -4.96
CA PHE A 111 9.67 -3.92 -5.53
C PHE A 111 10.09 -2.76 -4.61
N SER A 112 10.77 -3.08 -3.52
CA SER A 112 11.24 -2.12 -2.52
C SER A 112 12.31 -1.19 -3.08
N LYS A 113 12.50 -0.04 -2.44
CA LYS A 113 13.54 0.91 -2.83
C LYS A 113 14.89 0.52 -2.23
N ASP A 114 14.88 -0.01 -1.00
CA ASP A 114 16.08 -0.50 -0.34
C ASP A 114 16.41 -1.93 -0.81
N THR A 115 17.04 -2.02 -1.97
CA THR A 115 17.39 -3.30 -2.58
C THR A 115 18.44 -4.05 -1.75
N GLY A 116 19.37 -3.33 -1.11
CA GLY A 116 20.44 -3.92 -0.30
C GLY A 116 19.90 -4.69 0.90
N ALA A 117 19.07 -4.05 1.72
CA ALA A 117 18.45 -4.70 2.88
C ALA A 117 17.59 -5.91 2.48
N VAL A 118 16.89 -5.84 1.35
CA VAL A 118 16.06 -6.94 0.84
C VAL A 118 16.92 -8.12 0.37
N LEU A 119 18.03 -7.86 -0.32
CA LEU A 119 18.95 -8.90 -0.79
C LEU A 119 19.64 -9.61 0.39
N GLU A 120 20.04 -8.87 1.42
CA GLU A 120 20.56 -9.43 2.67
C GLU A 120 19.50 -10.30 3.36
N PHE A 121 18.27 -9.80 3.46
CA PHE A 121 17.16 -10.56 4.03
C PHE A 121 16.91 -11.86 3.26
N TYR A 122 16.80 -11.81 1.93
CA TYR A 122 16.66 -12.99 1.09
C TYR A 122 17.79 -13.99 1.27
N SER A 123 19.03 -13.50 1.40
CA SER A 123 20.20 -14.35 1.64
C SER A 123 20.13 -15.04 2.99
N SER A 124 19.62 -14.35 4.01
CA SER A 124 19.45 -14.92 5.37
C SER A 124 18.44 -16.06 5.42
N ILE A 125 17.32 -15.95 4.69
CA ILE A 125 16.25 -16.96 4.71
C ILE A 125 16.45 -18.08 3.68
N TYR A 126 17.40 -17.91 2.75
CA TYR A 126 17.64 -18.87 1.67
C TYR A 126 17.99 -20.26 2.17
N HIS A 127 18.77 -20.37 3.24
CA HIS A 127 19.27 -21.64 3.75
C HIS A 127 18.18 -22.51 4.38
N ASP A 128 17.28 -21.87 5.12
CA ASP A 128 16.19 -22.52 5.86
C ASP A 128 15.01 -22.88 4.95
N GLY A 129 14.98 -22.36 3.72
CA GLY A 129 13.92 -22.60 2.76
C GLY A 129 13.98 -23.99 2.11
N ASP A 130 12.79 -24.51 1.78
CA ASP A 130 12.66 -25.67 0.91
C ASP A 130 13.17 -25.37 -0.52
N GLN A 131 13.30 -26.41 -1.35
CA GLN A 131 13.82 -26.26 -2.71
C GLN A 131 12.98 -25.30 -3.56
N SER A 132 11.66 -25.28 -3.36
CA SER A 132 10.77 -24.40 -4.12
C SER A 132 10.96 -22.93 -3.71
N LEU A 133 11.08 -22.65 -2.41
CA LEU A 133 11.36 -21.32 -1.88
C LEU A 133 12.74 -20.81 -2.30
N LYS A 134 13.75 -21.70 -2.36
CA LYS A 134 15.08 -21.37 -2.87
C LYS A 134 15.03 -20.89 -4.32
N VAL A 135 14.27 -21.56 -5.18
CA VAL A 135 14.08 -21.15 -6.58
C VAL A 135 13.41 -19.78 -6.65
N ASP A 136 12.34 -19.57 -5.87
CA ASP A 136 11.65 -18.27 -5.82
C ASP A 136 12.62 -17.16 -5.39
N ILE A 137 13.35 -17.34 -4.29
CA ILE A 137 14.30 -16.35 -3.76
C ILE A 137 15.35 -15.99 -4.81
N LEU A 138 15.92 -16.97 -5.51
CA LEU A 138 16.89 -16.70 -6.58
C LEU A 138 16.30 -15.87 -7.72
N GLY A 139 15.05 -16.16 -8.11
CA GLY A 139 14.33 -15.36 -9.09
C GLY A 139 14.12 -13.91 -8.63
N LEU A 140 13.76 -13.72 -7.36
CA LEU A 140 13.56 -12.39 -6.78
C LEU A 140 14.86 -11.61 -6.60
N MET A 141 15.95 -12.27 -6.20
CA MET A 141 17.30 -11.69 -6.14
C MET A 141 17.73 -11.20 -7.52
N LYS A 142 17.59 -12.04 -8.56
CA LYS A 142 17.94 -11.68 -9.94
C LYS A 142 17.15 -10.46 -10.42
N ARG A 143 15.88 -10.35 -10.01
CA ARG A 143 15.03 -9.21 -10.36
C ARG A 143 15.48 -7.90 -9.71
N LEU A 144 15.95 -7.95 -8.47
CA LEU A 144 16.43 -6.79 -7.73
C LEU A 144 17.81 -6.32 -8.21
N ASP A 145 18.75 -7.25 -8.31
CA ASP A 145 20.12 -6.98 -8.75
C ASP A 145 20.73 -8.25 -9.36
N GLU A 146 20.93 -8.24 -10.68
CA GLU A 146 21.51 -9.35 -11.41
C GLU A 146 22.97 -9.63 -11.01
N LYS A 147 23.75 -8.59 -10.69
CA LYS A 147 25.14 -8.75 -10.26
C LYS A 147 25.20 -9.44 -8.90
N TYR A 148 24.40 -8.97 -7.94
CA TYR A 148 24.30 -9.62 -6.63
C TYR A 148 23.90 -11.08 -6.77
N TYR A 149 22.89 -11.38 -7.59
CA TYR A 149 22.46 -12.75 -7.87
C TYR A 149 23.60 -13.61 -8.42
N LEU A 150 24.35 -13.12 -9.41
CA LEU A 150 25.47 -13.87 -9.99
C LEU A 150 26.57 -14.15 -8.97
N ASP A 151 26.90 -13.16 -8.12
CA ASP A 151 27.92 -13.31 -7.09
C ASP A 151 27.46 -14.24 -5.95
N PHE A 152 26.18 -14.18 -5.58
CA PHE A 152 25.56 -15.13 -4.66
C PHE A 152 25.63 -16.56 -5.20
N MET A 153 25.32 -16.76 -6.49
CA MET A 153 25.39 -18.07 -7.15
C MET A 153 26.82 -18.63 -7.25
N LYS A 154 27.83 -17.78 -7.49
CA LYS A 154 29.24 -18.20 -7.50
C LYS A 154 29.70 -18.68 -6.11
N THR A 155 29.31 -17.94 -5.07
CA THR A 155 29.62 -18.30 -3.68
C THR A 155 28.98 -19.64 -3.28
N LYS A 156 27.87 -20.03 -3.92
CA LYS A 156 27.20 -21.32 -3.70
C LYS A 156 27.63 -22.45 -4.66
N ARG A 157 28.20 -22.14 -5.82
CA ARG A 157 28.72 -23.16 -6.76
C ARG A 157 30.02 -23.84 -6.29
N PHE A 158 30.64 -23.39 -5.20
CA PHE A 158 31.91 -23.94 -4.71
C PHE A 158 31.99 -24.19 -3.19
N PRO A 159 31.23 -25.16 -2.65
CA PRO A 159 31.68 -25.94 -1.50
C PRO A 159 31.89 -27.40 -1.95
N GLY A 160 32.70 -27.62 -2.99
CA GLY A 160 32.86 -28.97 -3.56
C GLY A 160 33.84 -29.19 -4.72
N GLU A 161 34.40 -28.17 -5.40
CA GLU A 161 35.57 -28.43 -6.26
C GLU A 161 36.84 -28.29 -5.42
N GLY A 162 37.31 -29.45 -4.96
CA GLY A 162 38.68 -29.61 -4.49
C GLY A 162 39.63 -29.11 -5.56
N SER A 163 40.51 -28.22 -5.14
CA SER A 163 41.73 -27.88 -5.84
C SER A 163 42.52 -29.13 -6.20
N GLY A 164 42.71 -29.34 -7.50
CA GLY A 164 43.89 -29.99 -8.07
C GLY A 164 43.85 -31.52 -8.16
N GLU A 165 43.52 -32.02 -9.34
CA GLU A 165 44.28 -33.12 -9.94
C GLU A 165 44.31 -32.94 -11.47
N THR A 166 45.53 -32.88 -11.99
CA THR A 166 45.93 -32.75 -13.39
C THR A 166 45.35 -33.84 -14.30
N PRO A 167 45.21 -33.58 -15.62
CA PRO A 167 44.68 -34.57 -16.55
C PRO A 167 45.68 -35.70 -16.75
N VAL A 168 45.31 -36.93 -16.37
CA VAL A 168 46.06 -38.12 -16.79
C VAL A 168 45.62 -38.47 -18.21
N LYS A 169 46.50 -38.18 -19.17
CA LYS A 169 46.47 -38.80 -20.49
C LYS A 169 46.62 -40.32 -20.33
N ARG A 170 45.66 -41.08 -20.85
CA ARG A 170 45.90 -42.39 -21.48
C ARG A 170 44.99 -42.51 -22.70
#